data_AF-A0ABD1EBU9-F1
#
_entry.id   AF-A0ABD1EBU9-F1
#
_cell.length_a   1.000
_cell.length_b   1.000
_cell.length_c   1.000
_cell.angle_alpha   90.00
_cell.angle_beta   90.00
_cell.angle_gamma   90.00
#
_symmetry.space_group_name_H-M   'P 1'
#
loop_
_entity.id
_entity.type
_entity.pdbx_description
1 polymer ?
#
loop_
_entity_poly.entity_id
_entity_poly.type
_entity_poly.pdbx_seq_one_letter_code
_entity_poly.pdbx_strand_id
1 'polypeptide(L)'
;MFAEFGVGIGKTCDESSKKSAIKLRRQFMSIENYCNGLQFGDNFIPKEILIHILSYLSPADILEASMVCKNWFNMTRSSYMWRMKYERLEAPKKAKNLPWYVYFYYFNVDTLVKNTNGEEAFKHWMFICNGGDRLIIEHSPKGCEPMPKEHPDFHGYTSCFTTSYGMALKYQVIELSEKKLLQHIIRTHHPALYASEWFVGRKDCSSLYKLIVICNTKAYKCRPEEIYKLADEIRGRAVERPLPLSTIPHKKVFRKEIDQWGDGIWEKASNTFNVFALILHFMFFRLKFCTKIIQEM
;
A
#
# COMPACT_ATOMS: atom_id res chain seq x y z
N MET A 1 -97.65 -21.09 -0.70
CA MET A 1 -96.60 -22.12 -0.64
C MET A 1 -95.29 -21.41 -1.00
N PHE A 2 -94.49 -21.19 0.04
CA PHE A 2 -93.10 -20.71 0.16
C PHE A 2 -92.56 -19.56 -0.73
N ALA A 3 -92.33 -18.43 -0.04
CA ALA A 3 -91.36 -17.40 -0.38
C ALA A 3 -89.98 -17.79 0.18
N GLU A 4 -88.90 -17.44 -0.51
CA GLU A 4 -87.55 -17.38 0.06
C GLU A 4 -86.95 -15.98 -0.13
N PHE A 5 -86.55 -15.40 0.99
CA PHE A 5 -85.76 -14.19 1.13
C PHE A 5 -84.27 -14.55 1.02
N GLY A 6 -83.56 -13.93 0.07
CA GLY A 6 -82.09 -13.96 0.02
C GLY A 6 -81.52 -12.56 0.28
N VAL A 7 -80.98 -12.37 1.48
CA VAL A 7 -80.33 -11.14 1.94
C VAL A 7 -79.04 -10.88 1.16
N GLY A 8 -78.92 -9.69 0.57
CA GLY A 8 -77.71 -9.26 -0.12
C GLY A 8 -76.54 -9.05 0.85
N ILE A 9 -75.34 -9.48 0.44
CA ILE A 9 -74.09 -8.90 0.96
C ILE A 9 -73.20 -8.58 -0.24
N GLY A 10 -73.55 -7.50 -0.95
CA GLY A 10 -72.59 -6.80 -1.79
C GLY A 10 -71.52 -6.20 -0.88
N LYS A 11 -70.42 -6.90 -0.64
CA LYS A 11 -69.21 -6.27 -0.11
C LYS A 11 -68.59 -5.44 -1.24
N THR A 12 -69.13 -4.25 -1.48
CA THR A 12 -68.38 -3.17 -2.11
C THR A 12 -67.20 -2.90 -1.19
N CYS A 13 -66.05 -3.49 -1.52
CA CYS A 13 -64.81 -3.28 -0.80
C CYS A 13 -64.43 -1.81 -1.03
N ASP A 14 -64.84 -0.99 -0.07
CA ASP A 14 -64.73 0.46 -0.03
C ASP A 14 -63.33 0.91 -0.47
N GLU A 15 -63.27 1.83 -1.44
CA GLU A 15 -62.02 2.35 -1.98
C GLU A 15 -61.14 3.00 -0.90
N SER A 16 -61.74 3.54 0.16
CA SER A 16 -61.02 4.05 1.33
C SER A 16 -60.33 2.93 2.10
N SER A 17 -61.01 1.80 2.31
CA SER A 17 -60.45 0.59 2.92
C SER A 17 -59.30 -0.02 2.11
N LYS A 18 -59.41 -0.06 0.77
CA LYS A 18 -58.30 -0.49 -0.12
C LYS A 18 -57.11 0.46 -0.08
N LYS A 19 -57.34 1.78 -0.11
CA LYS A 19 -56.28 2.80 0.01
C LYS A 19 -55.55 2.71 1.36
N SER A 20 -56.27 2.46 2.46
CA SER A 20 -55.69 2.24 3.79
C SER A 20 -54.85 0.97 3.86
N ALA A 21 -55.31 -0.16 3.28
CA ALA A 21 -54.53 -1.40 3.23
C ALA A 21 -53.24 -1.24 2.39
N ILE A 22 -53.30 -0.51 1.27
CA ILE A 22 -52.12 -0.20 0.45
C ILE A 22 -51.15 0.72 1.21
N LYS A 23 -51.67 1.71 1.96
CA LYS A 23 -50.85 2.61 2.80
C LYS A 23 -50.16 1.84 3.93
N LEU A 24 -50.88 0.98 4.64
CA LEU A 24 -50.35 0.10 5.68
C LEU A 24 -49.31 -0.87 5.14
N ARG A 25 -49.58 -1.50 3.98
CA ARG A 25 -48.62 -2.39 3.32
C ARG A 25 -47.36 -1.64 2.87
N ARG A 26 -47.48 -0.40 2.37
CA ARG A 26 -46.33 0.46 2.07
C ARG A 26 -45.56 0.84 3.33
N GLN A 27 -46.24 1.14 4.43
CA GLN A 27 -45.60 1.42 5.72
C GLN A 27 -44.86 0.20 6.26
N PHE A 28 -45.48 -0.98 6.24
CA PHE A 28 -44.85 -2.24 6.63
C PHE A 28 -43.63 -2.57 5.76
N MET A 29 -43.76 -2.49 4.43
CA MET A 29 -42.62 -2.67 3.52
C MET A 29 -41.53 -1.60 3.70
N SER A 30 -41.88 -0.39 4.14
CA SER A 30 -40.88 0.64 4.46
C SER A 30 -40.12 0.34 5.75
N ILE A 31 -40.79 -0.24 6.75
CA ILE A 31 -40.20 -0.65 8.03
C ILE A 31 -39.33 -1.89 7.84
N GLU A 32 -39.79 -2.91 7.10
CA GLU A 32 -38.97 -4.08 6.75
C GLU A 32 -37.72 -3.69 5.97
N ASN A 33 -37.82 -2.73 5.03
CA ASN A 33 -36.65 -2.22 4.34
C ASN A 33 -35.70 -1.42 5.25
N TYR A 34 -36.23 -0.74 6.28
CA TYR A 34 -35.42 0.01 7.24
C TYR A 34 -34.66 -0.90 8.20
N CYS A 35 -35.29 -1.99 8.64
CA CYS A 35 -34.72 -2.94 9.61
C CYS A 35 -33.96 -4.12 8.95
N ASN A 36 -33.98 -4.23 7.62
CA ASN A 36 -33.29 -5.29 6.89
C ASN A 36 -31.81 -5.38 7.29
N GLY A 37 -31.36 -6.55 7.77
CA GLY A 37 -30.00 -6.79 8.25
C GLY A 37 -29.68 -6.23 9.64
N LEU A 38 -30.66 -5.69 10.36
CA LEU A 38 -30.52 -5.29 11.78
C LEU A 38 -31.22 -6.27 12.72
N GLN A 39 -31.98 -7.22 12.19
CA GLN A 39 -32.71 -8.21 12.97
C GLN A 39 -31.99 -9.57 12.94
N PHE A 40 -31.78 -10.14 14.12
CA PHE A 40 -31.16 -11.45 14.33
C PHE A 40 -32.08 -12.28 15.23
N GLY A 41 -32.84 -13.19 14.63
CA GLY A 41 -33.97 -13.85 15.32
C GLY A 41 -35.02 -12.81 15.73
N ASP A 42 -35.39 -12.82 17.00
CA ASP A 42 -36.35 -11.85 17.57
C ASP A 42 -35.69 -10.56 18.08
N ASN A 43 -34.36 -10.46 17.99
CA ASN A 43 -33.61 -9.33 18.52
C ASN A 43 -33.28 -8.31 17.43
N PHE A 44 -33.52 -7.04 17.75
CA PHE A 44 -33.03 -5.92 16.95
C PHE A 44 -31.67 -5.45 17.46
N ILE A 45 -30.68 -5.40 16.58
CA ILE A 45 -29.32 -4.95 16.87
C ILE A 45 -29.17 -3.50 16.38
N PRO A 46 -28.81 -2.55 17.26
CA PRO A 46 -28.47 -1.19 16.86
C PRO A 46 -27.32 -1.16 15.86
N LYS A 47 -27.35 -0.19 14.93
CA LYS A 47 -26.34 -0.04 13.87
C LYS A 47 -24.94 0.08 14.44
N GLU A 48 -24.79 0.77 15.57
CA GLU A 48 -23.53 1.02 16.26
C GLU A 48 -22.88 -0.30 16.71
N ILE A 49 -23.67 -1.23 17.25
CA ILE A 49 -23.19 -2.54 17.69
C ILE A 49 -22.77 -3.37 16.47
N LEU A 50 -23.56 -3.35 15.40
CA LEU A 50 -23.22 -4.08 14.19
C LEU A 50 -21.96 -3.51 13.51
N ILE A 51 -21.80 -2.19 13.44
CA ILE A 51 -20.57 -1.52 12.96
C ILE A 51 -19.38 -1.93 13.84
N HIS A 52 -19.56 -2.00 15.16
CA HIS A 52 -18.52 -2.47 16.08
C HIS A 52 -18.15 -3.93 15.78
N ILE A 53 -19.10 -4.83 15.55
CA ILE A 53 -18.84 -6.22 15.14
C ILE A 53 -18.08 -6.27 13.80
N LEU A 54 -18.60 -5.59 12.77
CA LEU A 54 -18.00 -5.55 11.44
C LEU A 54 -16.55 -5.03 11.45
N SER A 55 -16.21 -4.13 12.36
CA SER A 55 -14.85 -3.59 12.46
C SER A 55 -13.78 -4.64 12.88
N TYR A 56 -14.18 -5.79 13.43
CA TYR A 56 -13.27 -6.92 13.73
C TYR A 56 -12.92 -7.75 12.50
N LEU A 57 -13.73 -7.69 11.44
CA LEU A 57 -13.54 -8.47 10.22
C LEU A 57 -12.32 -8.00 9.43
N SER A 58 -11.74 -8.88 8.60
CA SER A 58 -10.68 -8.47 7.67
C SER A 58 -11.27 -7.51 6.61
N PRO A 59 -10.45 -6.69 5.94
CA PRO A 59 -10.95 -5.82 4.88
C PRO A 59 -11.65 -6.57 3.74
N ALA A 60 -11.22 -7.81 3.44
CA ALA A 60 -11.87 -8.68 2.46
C ALA A 60 -13.26 -9.10 2.93
N ASP A 61 -13.37 -9.62 4.15
CA ASP A 61 -14.64 -10.05 4.75
C ASP A 61 -15.64 -8.88 4.89
N ILE A 62 -15.15 -7.65 5.12
CA ILE A 62 -15.99 -6.44 5.14
C ILE A 62 -16.63 -6.19 3.77
N LEU A 63 -15.94 -6.49 2.66
CA LEU A 63 -16.52 -6.37 1.33
C LEU A 63 -17.59 -7.43 1.09
N GLU A 64 -17.36 -8.66 1.54
CA GLU A 64 -18.36 -9.74 1.46
C GLU A 64 -19.60 -9.41 2.29
N ALA A 65 -19.40 -8.93 3.53
CA ALA A 65 -20.46 -8.44 4.40
C ALA A 65 -21.29 -7.32 3.72
N SER A 66 -20.67 -6.50 2.88
CA SER A 66 -21.36 -5.44 2.15
C SER A 66 -22.41 -5.94 1.15
N MET A 67 -22.38 -7.23 0.79
CA MET A 67 -23.32 -7.86 -0.15
C MET A 67 -24.57 -8.43 0.53
N VAL A 68 -24.61 -8.49 1.86
CA VAL A 68 -25.73 -9.08 2.61
C VAL A 68 -27.03 -8.30 2.40
N CYS A 69 -27.00 -6.98 2.61
CA CYS A 69 -28.15 -6.11 2.37
C CYS A 69 -27.74 -4.64 2.23
N LYS A 70 -28.69 -3.77 1.86
CA LYS A 70 -28.45 -2.32 1.71
C LYS A 70 -27.93 -1.64 2.98
N ASN A 71 -28.41 -2.06 4.15
CA ASN A 71 -27.94 -1.51 5.42
C ASN A 71 -26.47 -1.85 5.66
N TRP A 72 -26.08 -3.12 5.47
CA TRP A 72 -24.69 -3.55 5.62
C TRP A 72 -23.79 -2.87 4.60
N PHE A 73 -24.22 -2.79 3.34
CA PHE A 73 -23.53 -2.05 2.29
C PHE A 73 -23.19 -0.61 2.70
N ASN A 74 -24.14 0.10 3.32
CA ASN A 74 -23.96 1.48 3.78
C ASN A 74 -23.05 1.55 5.01
N MET A 75 -23.20 0.61 5.96
CA MET A 75 -22.38 0.56 7.18
C MET A 75 -20.90 0.28 6.87
N THR A 76 -20.62 -0.66 5.97
CA THR A 76 -19.24 -0.99 5.55
C THR A 76 -18.56 0.13 4.77
N ARG A 77 -19.34 1.08 4.24
CA ARG A 77 -18.85 2.29 3.55
C ARG A 77 -18.88 3.54 4.42
N SER A 78 -19.21 3.40 5.71
CA SER A 78 -19.16 4.52 6.64
C SER A 78 -17.72 4.81 7.09
N SER A 79 -17.33 6.09 7.13
CA SER A 79 -16.03 6.48 7.69
C SER A 79 -15.90 6.07 9.16
N TYR A 80 -17.00 6.09 9.91
CA TYR A 80 -17.02 5.72 11.33
C TYR A 80 -16.54 4.29 11.58
N MET A 81 -17.04 3.30 10.82
CA MET A 81 -16.63 1.90 10.96
C MET A 81 -15.11 1.72 10.76
N TRP A 82 -14.56 2.33 9.72
CA TRP A 82 -13.14 2.21 9.40
C TRP A 82 -12.23 2.97 10.36
N ARG A 83 -12.70 4.11 10.89
CA ARG A 83 -11.99 4.83 11.96
C ARG A 83 -11.90 3.99 13.22
N MET A 84 -12.99 3.34 13.64
CA MET A 84 -12.97 2.42 14.77
C MET A 84 -12.01 1.24 14.54
N LYS A 85 -12.04 0.64 13.34
CA LYS A 85 -11.09 -0.42 12.98
C LYS A 85 -9.64 0.06 13.09
N TYR A 86 -9.36 1.25 12.57
CA TYR A 86 -8.02 1.85 12.62
C TYR A 86 -7.56 2.15 14.04
N GLU A 87 -8.36 2.82 14.84
CA GLU A 87 -8.00 3.17 16.22
C GLU A 87 -7.76 1.92 17.07
N ARG A 88 -8.45 0.81 16.78
CA ARG A 88 -8.21 -0.48 17.45
C ARG A 88 -6.86 -1.09 17.06
N LEU A 89 -6.52 -1.11 15.77
CA LEU A 89 -5.32 -1.80 15.27
C LEU A 89 -4.05 -0.96 15.43
N GLU A 90 -4.17 0.37 15.37
CA GLU A 90 -3.04 1.30 15.32
C GLU A 90 -2.91 2.16 16.60
N ALA A 91 -3.55 1.77 17.69
CA ALA A 91 -3.47 2.48 18.96
C ALA A 91 -1.99 2.71 19.38
N PRO A 92 -1.62 3.92 19.86
CA PRO A 92 -2.48 5.05 20.27
C PRO A 92 -2.79 6.07 19.15
N LYS A 93 -2.55 5.75 17.86
CA LYS A 93 -2.76 6.70 16.76
C LYS A 93 -4.27 6.98 16.57
N LYS A 94 -4.64 8.27 16.60
CA LYS A 94 -6.02 8.70 16.30
C LYS A 94 -6.31 8.62 14.80
N ALA A 95 -7.51 8.17 14.45
CA ALA A 95 -7.94 8.13 13.06
C ALA A 95 -8.26 9.55 12.56
N LYS A 96 -7.85 9.84 11.32
CA LYS A 96 -8.23 11.06 10.60
C LYS A 96 -9.69 10.97 10.12
N ASN A 97 -10.29 12.10 9.77
CA ASN A 97 -11.61 12.09 9.13
C ASN A 97 -11.45 11.82 7.62
N LEU A 98 -11.29 10.56 7.24
CA LEU A 98 -11.10 10.13 5.85
C LEU A 98 -12.24 9.22 5.36
N PRO A 99 -12.51 9.19 4.04
CA PRO A 99 -13.46 8.24 3.45
C PRO A 99 -13.04 6.78 3.68
N TRP A 100 -14.04 5.89 3.75
CA TRP A 100 -13.86 4.46 3.96
C TRP A 100 -12.83 3.81 3.04
N TYR A 101 -12.80 4.21 1.76
CA TYR A 101 -11.94 3.60 0.74
C TYR A 101 -10.45 3.90 0.97
N VAL A 102 -10.12 4.97 1.71
CA VAL A 102 -8.73 5.28 2.07
C VAL A 102 -8.23 4.29 3.12
N TYR A 103 -9.05 4.00 4.13
CA TYR A 103 -8.75 2.97 5.12
C TYR A 103 -8.75 1.58 4.52
N PHE A 104 -9.73 1.27 3.67
CA PHE A 104 -9.75 0.02 2.91
C PHE A 104 -8.42 -0.16 2.16
N TYR A 105 -7.96 0.86 1.44
CA TYR A 105 -6.67 0.78 0.74
C TYR A 105 -5.49 0.57 1.69
N TYR A 106 -5.45 1.32 2.80
CA TYR A 106 -4.40 1.22 3.82
C TYR A 106 -4.26 -0.20 4.40
N PHE A 107 -5.37 -0.88 4.69
CA PHE A 107 -5.35 -2.23 5.26
C PHE A 107 -5.16 -3.36 4.24
N ASN A 108 -5.27 -3.09 2.93
CA ASN A 108 -5.16 -4.11 1.88
C ASN A 108 -3.85 -4.02 1.07
N VAL A 109 -3.03 -3.01 1.31
CA VAL A 109 -1.81 -2.79 0.52
C VAL A 109 -0.61 -2.66 1.44
N ASP A 110 0.23 -3.68 1.45
CA ASP A 110 1.46 -3.72 2.26
C ASP A 110 2.58 -2.87 1.61
N THR A 111 2.99 -3.24 0.40
CA THR A 111 4.04 -2.54 -0.34
C THR A 111 3.70 -2.44 -1.82
N LEU A 112 4.16 -1.35 -2.45
CA LEU A 112 4.06 -1.17 -3.90
C LEU A 112 5.25 -1.78 -4.66
N VAL A 113 6.37 -2.01 -3.97
CA VAL A 113 7.58 -2.62 -4.54
C VAL A 113 7.44 -4.14 -4.43
N LYS A 114 7.64 -4.83 -5.55
CA LYS A 114 7.61 -6.30 -5.61
C LYS A 114 8.99 -6.89 -5.36
N ASN A 115 9.01 -8.13 -4.85
CA ASN A 115 10.23 -8.92 -4.64
C ASN A 115 11.31 -8.12 -3.89
N THR A 116 10.95 -7.59 -2.72
CA THR A 116 11.81 -6.69 -1.93
C THR A 116 13.04 -7.40 -1.36
N ASN A 117 12.98 -8.72 -1.17
CA ASN A 117 14.00 -9.55 -0.52
C ASN A 117 14.78 -10.45 -1.50
N GLY A 118 14.33 -10.63 -2.74
CA GLY A 118 14.99 -11.51 -3.71
C GLY A 118 14.51 -12.97 -3.71
N GLU A 119 13.45 -13.34 -2.98
CA GLU A 119 12.90 -14.70 -3.00
C GLU A 119 12.40 -15.12 -4.39
N GLU A 120 11.97 -14.16 -5.22
CA GLU A 120 11.63 -14.40 -6.64
C GLU A 120 12.82 -14.13 -7.57
N ALA A 121 14.04 -14.45 -7.11
CA ALA A 121 15.29 -14.10 -7.77
C ALA A 121 15.34 -12.58 -8.11
N PHE A 122 15.58 -12.23 -9.38
CA PHE A 122 15.59 -10.85 -9.85
C PHE A 122 14.29 -10.41 -10.53
N LYS A 123 13.21 -11.18 -10.39
CA LYS A 123 11.92 -10.83 -10.99
C LYS A 123 11.45 -9.47 -10.48
N HIS A 124 10.82 -8.69 -11.36
CA HIS A 124 10.38 -7.31 -11.15
C HIS A 124 11.48 -6.24 -11.05
N TRP A 125 12.76 -6.63 -11.02
CA TRP A 125 13.88 -5.71 -11.01
C TRP A 125 14.49 -5.58 -12.41
N MET A 126 14.77 -4.34 -12.79
CA MET A 126 15.51 -4.02 -14.00
C MET A 126 16.93 -3.57 -13.63
N PHE A 127 17.92 -3.91 -14.44
CA PHE A 127 19.32 -3.53 -14.21
C PHE A 127 19.76 -2.46 -15.18
N ILE A 128 20.46 -1.46 -14.68
CA ILE A 128 21.08 -0.41 -15.51
C ILE A 128 22.58 -0.66 -15.64
N CYS A 129 23.22 -1.18 -14.59
CA CYS A 129 24.53 -1.81 -14.66
C CYS A 129 24.64 -2.91 -13.62
N ASN A 130 25.49 -3.88 -13.91
CA ASN A 130 25.69 -5.04 -13.08
C ASN A 130 27.16 -5.45 -13.14
N GLY A 131 28.04 -4.60 -12.59
CA GLY A 131 29.49 -4.75 -12.67
C GLY A 131 30.07 -5.74 -11.66
N GLY A 132 31.38 -6.00 -11.79
CA GLY A 132 32.08 -7.01 -10.98
C GLY A 132 31.52 -8.40 -11.21
N ASP A 133 31.42 -9.19 -10.15
CA ASP A 133 30.86 -10.55 -10.19
C ASP A 133 29.32 -10.57 -10.21
N ARG A 134 28.73 -9.41 -10.55
CA ARG A 134 27.29 -9.17 -10.64
C ARG A 134 26.59 -9.19 -9.28
N LEU A 135 25.35 -8.70 -9.25
CA LEU A 135 24.45 -8.89 -8.12
C LEU A 135 24.13 -10.38 -8.01
N ILE A 136 24.14 -10.85 -6.78
CA ILE A 136 23.63 -12.16 -6.39
C ILE A 136 22.56 -11.98 -5.33
N ILE A 137 21.92 -13.10 -4.97
CA ILE A 137 20.99 -13.16 -3.85
C ILE A 137 21.62 -14.08 -2.81
N GLU A 138 21.85 -13.54 -1.63
CA GLU A 138 22.36 -14.30 -0.50
C GLU A 138 21.21 -14.66 0.41
N HIS A 139 21.06 -15.95 0.70
CA HIS A 139 20.22 -16.41 1.79
C HIS A 139 21.07 -16.45 3.07
N SER A 140 20.69 -15.64 4.07
CA SER A 140 21.47 -15.38 5.27
C SER A 140 22.83 -14.73 4.96
N PRO A 141 22.84 -13.41 4.70
CA PRO A 141 24.05 -12.68 4.30
C PRO A 141 25.16 -12.83 5.34
N LYS A 142 26.39 -12.97 4.83
CA LYS A 142 27.59 -13.22 5.64
C LYS A 142 28.44 -11.96 5.76
N GLY A 143 29.25 -11.91 6.82
CA GLY A 143 30.18 -10.79 7.04
C GLY A 143 29.51 -9.53 7.59
N CYS A 144 28.26 -9.61 8.02
CA CYS A 144 27.51 -8.56 8.71
C CYS A 144 26.72 -9.17 9.87
N GLU A 145 26.03 -8.35 10.65
CA GLU A 145 25.08 -8.82 11.65
C GLU A 145 23.91 -9.58 10.98
N PRO A 146 23.32 -10.57 11.68
CA PRO A 146 22.15 -11.29 11.17
C PRO A 146 21.00 -10.33 10.82
N MET A 147 20.26 -10.65 9.75
CA MET A 147 19.04 -9.91 9.41
C MET A 147 18.04 -9.95 10.59
N PRO A 148 17.41 -8.82 10.94
CA PRO A 148 16.46 -8.75 12.03
C PRO A 148 15.11 -9.35 11.61
N LYS A 149 15.04 -10.68 11.53
CA LYS A 149 13.87 -11.43 11.02
C LYS A 149 12.57 -11.12 11.75
N GLU A 150 12.69 -10.78 13.04
CA GLU A 150 11.57 -10.40 13.92
C GLU A 150 11.00 -9.01 13.59
N HIS A 151 11.76 -8.17 12.88
CA HIS A 151 11.27 -6.85 12.49
C HIS A 151 10.21 -6.99 11.39
N PRO A 152 9.02 -6.35 11.52
CA PRO A 152 7.89 -6.54 10.60
C PRO A 152 8.22 -6.38 9.11
N ASP A 153 9.05 -5.39 8.76
CA ASP A 153 9.48 -5.14 7.37
C ASP A 153 10.19 -6.32 6.69
N PHE A 154 10.76 -7.26 7.46
CA PHE A 154 11.47 -8.41 6.91
C PHE A 154 10.54 -9.59 6.64
N HIS A 155 9.33 -9.60 7.20
CA HIS A 155 8.34 -10.68 7.04
C HIS A 155 8.93 -12.09 7.26
N GLY A 156 9.89 -12.23 8.18
CA GLY A 156 10.60 -13.49 8.46
C GLY A 156 11.64 -13.91 7.40
N TYR A 157 11.78 -13.18 6.29
CA TYR A 157 12.74 -13.48 5.23
C TYR A 157 14.18 -13.15 5.64
N THR A 158 15.11 -13.88 5.02
CA THR A 158 16.55 -13.78 5.30
C THR A 158 17.38 -13.61 4.05
N SER A 159 16.75 -13.40 2.90
CA SER A 159 17.42 -13.16 1.65
C SER A 159 17.63 -11.67 1.44
N CYS A 160 18.73 -11.32 0.77
CA CYS A 160 18.95 -9.97 0.29
C CYS A 160 19.70 -9.95 -1.03
N PHE A 161 19.63 -8.82 -1.71
CA PHE A 161 20.46 -8.55 -2.88
C PHE A 161 21.86 -8.13 -2.42
N THR A 162 22.88 -8.83 -2.89
CA THR A 162 24.28 -8.55 -2.54
C THR A 162 25.02 -8.08 -3.79
N THR A 163 25.73 -6.95 -3.67
CA THR A 163 26.54 -6.39 -4.75
C THR A 163 27.98 -6.88 -4.69
N SER A 164 28.66 -6.90 -5.83
CA SER A 164 30.09 -7.16 -5.93
C SER A 164 30.91 -5.85 -5.90
N TYR A 165 32.21 -5.93 -6.19
CA TYR A 165 33.14 -4.79 -6.20
C TYR A 165 32.86 -3.74 -7.29
N GLY A 166 32.12 -4.12 -8.34
CA GLY A 166 31.69 -3.23 -9.40
C GLY A 166 30.35 -2.55 -9.12
N MET A 167 30.10 -1.43 -9.78
CA MET A 167 28.83 -0.72 -9.61
C MET A 167 27.63 -1.56 -10.10
N ALA A 168 26.61 -1.62 -9.27
CA ALA A 168 25.43 -2.46 -9.44
C ALA A 168 24.15 -1.63 -9.23
N LEU A 169 23.48 -1.22 -10.32
CA LEU A 169 22.25 -0.42 -10.27
C LEU A 169 21.06 -1.28 -10.69
N LYS A 170 20.11 -1.49 -9.78
CA LYS A 170 18.81 -2.12 -10.05
C LYS A 170 17.66 -1.15 -9.72
N TYR A 171 16.57 -1.19 -10.45
CA TYR A 171 15.40 -0.33 -10.21
C TYR A 171 14.08 -1.07 -10.46
N GLN A 172 12.97 -0.49 -9.99
CA GLN A 172 11.62 -0.92 -10.30
C GLN A 172 10.79 0.30 -10.68
N VAL A 173 9.86 0.16 -11.63
CA VAL A 173 8.93 1.24 -11.98
C VAL A 173 7.56 0.88 -11.44
N ILE A 174 7.00 1.77 -10.62
CA ILE A 174 5.66 1.60 -10.06
C ILE A 174 4.70 2.42 -10.89
N GLU A 175 4.05 1.79 -11.86
CA GLU A 175 3.01 2.44 -12.65
C GLU A 175 1.72 2.54 -11.85
N LEU A 176 1.21 3.76 -11.70
CA LEU A 176 -0.06 4.01 -11.04
C LEU A 176 -1.27 3.81 -11.96
N SER A 177 -1.08 3.79 -13.29
CA SER A 177 -2.14 3.69 -14.32
C SER A 177 -3.15 2.58 -14.05
N GLU A 178 -2.67 1.41 -13.66
CA GLU A 178 -3.50 0.23 -13.35
C GLU A 178 -4.13 0.28 -11.94
N LYS A 179 -3.67 1.19 -11.07
CA LYS A 179 -4.12 1.33 -9.68
C LYS A 179 -5.10 2.51 -9.52
N LYS A 180 -6.28 2.40 -10.13
CA LYS A 180 -7.30 3.49 -10.18
C LYS A 180 -7.68 4.05 -8.81
N LEU A 181 -7.89 3.18 -7.81
CA LEU A 181 -8.22 3.63 -6.45
C LEU A 181 -7.05 4.41 -5.81
N LEU A 182 -5.82 3.90 -5.94
CA LEU A 182 -4.63 4.60 -5.44
C LEU A 182 -4.47 5.96 -6.11
N GLN A 183 -4.63 6.06 -7.43
CA GLN A 183 -4.59 7.33 -8.15
C GLN A 183 -5.61 8.32 -7.60
N HIS A 184 -6.86 7.86 -7.39
CA HIS A 184 -7.90 8.68 -6.81
C HIS A 184 -7.52 9.15 -5.40
N ILE A 185 -7.01 8.27 -4.56
CA ILE A 185 -6.58 8.60 -3.19
C ILE A 185 -5.47 9.65 -3.23
N ILE A 186 -4.43 9.46 -4.05
CA ILE A 186 -3.31 10.41 -4.09
C ILE A 186 -3.77 11.78 -4.60
N ARG A 187 -4.60 11.82 -5.65
CA ARG A 187 -5.11 13.06 -6.23
C ARG A 187 -6.05 13.82 -5.30
N THR A 188 -6.86 13.12 -4.53
CA THR A 188 -7.86 13.75 -3.65
C THR A 188 -7.26 14.14 -2.31
N HIS A 189 -6.49 13.22 -1.69
CA HIS A 189 -6.08 13.34 -0.29
C HIS A 189 -4.62 13.71 -0.08
N HIS A 190 -3.81 13.72 -1.16
CA HIS A 190 -2.38 14.09 -1.12
C HIS A 190 -1.63 13.44 0.05
N PRO A 191 -1.72 12.11 0.23
CA PRO A 191 -1.09 11.42 1.33
C PRO A 191 0.43 11.54 1.21
N ALA A 192 1.09 11.57 2.36
CA ALA A 192 2.54 11.40 2.40
C ALA A 192 2.89 9.99 1.91
N LEU A 193 3.74 9.90 0.90
CA LEU A 193 4.29 8.65 0.38
C LEU A 193 5.59 8.35 1.13
N TYR A 194 5.72 7.12 1.61
CA TYR A 194 6.89 6.65 2.33
C TYR A 194 7.64 5.64 1.47
N ALA A 195 8.94 5.85 1.30
CA ALA A 195 9.83 4.90 0.67
C ALA A 195 10.98 4.60 1.63
N SER A 196 11.25 3.32 1.85
CA SER A 196 12.36 2.88 2.68
C SER A 196 12.98 1.61 2.16
N GLU A 197 14.21 1.37 2.61
CA GLU A 197 14.97 0.17 2.30
C GLU A 197 15.93 -0.11 3.45
N TRP A 198 16.11 -1.40 3.72
CA TRP A 198 17.13 -1.91 4.62
C TRP A 198 18.40 -2.23 3.86
N PHE A 199 19.54 -1.78 4.38
CA PHE A 199 20.84 -2.03 3.79
C PHE A 199 21.87 -2.34 4.88
N VAL A 200 22.94 -3.02 4.48
CA VAL A 200 24.08 -3.31 5.35
C VAL A 200 25.34 -3.42 4.50
N GLY A 201 26.48 -3.03 5.06
CA GLY A 201 27.78 -3.35 4.47
C GLY A 201 28.46 -4.44 5.29
N ARG A 202 29.30 -5.23 4.62
CA ARG A 202 30.12 -6.23 5.32
C ARG A 202 31.23 -5.53 6.12
N LYS A 203 31.64 -6.16 7.22
CA LYS A 203 32.70 -5.68 8.11
C LYS A 203 34.09 -5.72 7.46
N ASP A 204 34.29 -6.57 6.46
CA ASP A 204 35.58 -6.80 5.82
C ASP A 204 35.88 -5.84 4.65
N CYS A 205 34.92 -5.03 4.20
CA CYS A 205 35.11 -4.10 3.09
C CYS A 205 34.31 -2.80 3.23
N SER A 206 34.85 -1.70 2.69
CA SER A 206 34.10 -0.46 2.55
C SER A 206 33.13 -0.53 1.36
N SER A 207 32.02 0.21 1.46
CA SER A 207 31.02 0.29 0.40
C SER A 207 30.31 1.66 0.40
N LEU A 208 29.60 1.97 -0.69
CA LEU A 208 28.84 3.21 -0.80
C LEU A 208 27.40 2.91 -1.18
N TYR A 209 26.50 2.89 -0.21
CA TYR A 209 25.09 2.71 -0.46
C TYR A 209 24.42 4.01 -0.96
N LYS A 210 23.47 3.87 -1.88
CA LYS A 210 22.63 4.95 -2.37
C LYS A 210 21.20 4.42 -2.50
N LEU A 211 20.22 5.28 -2.24
CA LEU A 211 18.82 5.07 -2.57
C LEU A 211 18.32 6.36 -3.19
N ILE A 212 17.70 6.27 -4.35
CA ILE A 212 17.05 7.40 -4.99
C ILE A 212 15.57 7.06 -5.10
N VAL A 213 14.74 8.07 -5.06
CA VAL A 213 13.30 7.92 -5.28
C VAL A 213 12.88 9.13 -6.10
N ILE A 214 12.13 8.88 -7.17
CA ILE A 214 11.84 9.91 -8.17
C ILE A 214 10.36 9.93 -8.47
N CYS A 215 9.70 10.90 -7.89
CA CYS A 215 8.28 11.15 -8.07
C CYS A 215 8.04 11.94 -9.37
N ASN A 216 7.40 11.33 -10.38
CA ASN A 216 6.99 12.03 -11.60
C ASN A 216 5.51 12.45 -11.49
N THR A 217 5.27 13.76 -11.58
CA THR A 217 3.95 14.39 -11.38
C THR A 217 3.08 14.40 -12.62
N LYS A 218 3.65 14.17 -13.79
CA LYS A 218 2.87 14.07 -15.02
C LYS A 218 2.66 12.59 -15.33
N ALA A 219 1.51 12.23 -15.90
CA ALA A 219 1.14 10.88 -16.35
C ALA A 219 2.02 10.39 -17.54
N TYR A 220 3.31 10.65 -17.47
CA TYR A 220 4.31 10.27 -18.44
C TYR A 220 4.80 8.91 -18.00
N LYS A 221 4.65 7.92 -18.87
CA LYS A 221 5.46 6.71 -18.79
C LYS A 221 6.91 7.18 -18.82
N CYS A 222 7.64 6.93 -17.73
CA CYS A 222 9.07 7.18 -17.70
C CYS A 222 9.70 6.35 -18.82
N ARG A 223 10.33 7.00 -19.78
CA ARG A 223 10.90 6.28 -20.92
C ARG A 223 12.23 5.66 -20.49
N PRO A 224 12.59 4.46 -21.02
CA PRO A 224 13.86 3.83 -20.69
C PRO A 224 15.07 4.76 -20.86
N GLU A 225 15.08 5.63 -21.88
CA GLU A 225 16.20 6.55 -22.13
C GLU A 225 16.42 7.56 -21.00
N GLU A 226 15.34 7.98 -20.33
CA GLU A 226 15.43 8.90 -19.18
C GLU A 226 16.09 8.22 -17.98
N ILE A 227 15.81 6.93 -17.79
CA ILE A 227 16.40 6.10 -16.74
C ILE A 227 17.90 5.90 -17.00
N TYR A 228 18.30 5.68 -18.26
CA TYR A 228 19.72 5.54 -18.61
C TYR A 228 20.50 6.85 -18.44
N LYS A 229 19.94 7.98 -18.88
CA LYS A 229 20.55 9.31 -18.66
C LYS A 229 20.72 9.61 -17.18
N LEU A 230 19.69 9.32 -16.38
CA LEU A 230 19.75 9.43 -14.92
C LEU A 230 20.86 8.54 -14.34
N ALA A 231 21.01 7.31 -14.83
CA ALA A 231 22.07 6.43 -14.38
C ALA A 231 23.46 6.93 -14.77
N ASP A 232 23.63 7.52 -15.95
CA ASP A 232 24.90 8.13 -16.38
C ASP A 232 25.27 9.33 -15.51
N GLU A 233 24.30 10.17 -15.15
CA GLU A 233 24.54 11.24 -14.17
C GLU A 233 24.87 10.68 -12.77
N ILE A 234 24.18 9.63 -12.32
CA ILE A 234 24.49 8.96 -11.04
C ILE A 234 25.91 8.37 -11.04
N ARG A 235 26.38 7.89 -12.19
CA ARG A 235 27.75 7.40 -12.39
C ARG A 235 28.79 8.52 -12.48
N GLY A 236 28.37 9.78 -12.57
CA GLY A 236 29.27 10.91 -12.79
C GLY A 236 29.84 10.96 -14.22
N ARG A 237 29.17 10.33 -15.20
CA ARG A 237 29.56 10.43 -16.61
C ARG A 237 29.04 11.76 -17.19
N ALA A 238 29.80 12.35 -18.11
CA ALA A 238 29.33 13.49 -18.87
C ALA A 238 28.13 13.07 -19.74
N VAL A 239 27.02 13.80 -19.65
CA VAL A 239 25.81 13.57 -20.45
C VAL A 239 25.68 14.75 -21.42
N GLU A 240 25.72 14.52 -22.74
CA GLU A 240 25.73 15.58 -23.78
C GLU A 240 24.46 16.46 -23.81
N ARG A 241 23.44 16.13 -23.02
CA ARG A 241 22.31 16.98 -22.66
C ARG A 241 21.77 16.41 -21.36
N PRO A 242 22.21 16.90 -20.19
CA PRO A 242 21.68 16.40 -18.94
C PRO A 242 20.16 16.63 -18.95
N LEU A 243 19.37 15.58 -18.74
CA LEU A 243 18.04 15.80 -18.16
C LEU A 243 18.34 16.54 -16.88
N PRO A 244 17.93 17.79 -16.69
CA PRO A 244 18.37 18.51 -15.51
C PRO A 244 17.78 17.75 -14.33
N LEU A 245 18.59 17.02 -13.57
CA LEU A 245 18.12 16.33 -12.37
C LEU A 245 17.58 17.33 -11.35
N SER A 246 17.96 18.61 -11.49
CA SER A 246 17.40 19.79 -10.85
C SER A 246 15.98 20.17 -11.30
N THR A 247 15.54 19.72 -12.49
CA THR A 247 14.21 19.99 -13.05
C THR A 247 13.21 18.84 -12.87
N ILE A 248 13.64 17.66 -12.39
CA ILE A 248 12.69 16.62 -11.99
C ILE A 248 12.06 17.06 -10.68
N PRO A 249 10.77 17.44 -10.67
CA PRO A 249 10.24 18.29 -9.61
C PRO A 249 10.24 17.65 -8.22
N HIS A 250 10.45 16.33 -8.10
CA HIS A 250 10.41 15.62 -6.82
C HIS A 250 11.38 14.42 -6.76
N LYS A 251 12.69 14.69 -6.69
CA LYS A 251 13.74 13.69 -6.45
C LYS A 251 14.23 13.77 -5.00
N LYS A 252 14.37 12.63 -4.32
CA LYS A 252 15.17 12.54 -3.09
C LYS A 252 16.26 11.49 -3.24
N VAL A 253 17.40 11.78 -2.62
CA VAL A 253 18.58 10.93 -2.61
C VAL A 253 18.99 10.71 -1.17
N PHE A 254 19.07 9.44 -0.78
CA PHE A 254 19.79 9.01 0.41
C PHE A 254 21.12 8.41 -0.03
N ARG A 255 22.19 8.75 0.69
CA ARG A 255 23.55 8.26 0.43
C ARG A 255 24.21 7.95 1.77
N LYS A 256 24.87 6.81 1.86
CA LYS A 256 25.62 6.40 3.04
C LYS A 256 26.95 5.76 2.60
N GLU A 257 28.05 6.31 3.09
CA GLU A 257 29.36 5.63 3.04
C GLU A 257 29.42 4.66 4.22
N ILE A 258 29.85 3.43 3.93
CA ILE A 258 29.98 2.36 4.90
C ILE A 258 31.45 2.00 4.95
N ASP A 259 32.06 2.20 6.11
CA ASP A 259 33.48 2.00 6.30
C ASP A 259 33.82 0.52 6.45
N GLN A 260 35.04 0.19 6.02
CA GLN A 260 35.64 -1.10 6.36
C GLN A 260 35.81 -1.16 7.89
N TRP A 261 35.55 -2.33 8.47
CA TRP A 261 35.54 -2.58 9.92
C TRP A 261 34.46 -1.82 10.70
N GLY A 262 33.43 -1.31 10.01
CA GLY A 262 32.23 -0.83 10.68
C GLY A 262 31.46 -1.96 11.37
N ASP A 263 30.41 -1.59 12.10
CA ASP A 263 29.66 -2.52 12.95
C ASP A 263 28.87 -3.59 12.17
N GLY A 264 28.71 -3.42 10.85
CA GLY A 264 27.97 -4.35 9.99
C GLY A 264 26.50 -4.51 10.38
N ILE A 265 25.91 -3.46 10.99
CA ILE A 265 24.52 -3.45 11.45
C ILE A 265 23.59 -3.04 10.31
N TRP A 266 22.42 -3.67 10.24
CA TRP A 266 21.36 -3.29 9.31
C TRP A 266 20.82 -1.89 9.62
N GLU A 267 20.87 -1.01 8.63
CA GLU A 267 20.35 0.35 8.71
C GLU A 267 19.14 0.53 7.79
N LYS A 268 18.18 1.37 8.21
CA LYS A 268 17.01 1.70 7.39
C LYS A 268 17.17 3.09 6.76
N ALA A 269 17.36 3.12 5.45
CA ALA A 269 17.24 4.34 4.67
C ALA A 269 15.75 4.63 4.45
N SER A 270 15.30 5.85 4.75
CA SER A 270 13.90 6.23 4.49
C SER A 270 13.74 7.67 4.06
N ASN A 271 12.71 7.90 3.26
CA ASN A 271 12.31 9.21 2.78
C ASN A 271 10.78 9.31 2.72
N THR A 272 10.24 10.43 3.19
CA THR A 272 8.81 10.76 3.07
C THR A 272 8.60 11.87 2.06
N PHE A 273 7.62 11.74 1.17
CA PHE A 273 7.33 12.69 0.08
C PHE A 273 5.88 13.13 0.17
N ASN A 274 5.60 14.40 -0.05
CA ASN A 274 4.24 14.91 -0.03
C ASN A 274 3.56 14.90 -1.41
N VAL A 275 4.09 14.15 -2.41
CA VAL A 275 3.61 14.20 -3.80
C VAL A 275 3.94 12.91 -4.61
N PHE A 276 3.06 12.57 -5.58
CA PHE A 276 2.96 11.39 -6.48
C PHE A 276 4.26 10.64 -6.85
N ALA A 277 4.38 9.33 -6.56
CA ALA A 277 5.64 8.59 -6.69
C ALA A 277 5.77 7.62 -7.88
N LEU A 278 7.00 7.61 -8.41
CA LEU A 278 7.67 6.51 -9.09
C LEU A 278 8.93 6.22 -8.23
N ILE A 279 9.32 4.96 -8.01
CA ILE A 279 10.39 4.61 -7.05
C ILE A 279 11.59 4.02 -7.80
N LEU A 280 12.52 4.86 -8.24
CA LEU A 280 13.75 4.39 -8.89
C LEU A 280 14.86 4.14 -7.87
N HIS A 281 14.96 2.91 -7.39
CA HIS A 281 16.04 2.45 -6.51
C HIS A 281 17.40 2.43 -7.24
N PHE A 282 18.51 2.67 -6.52
CA PHE A 282 19.87 2.59 -7.08
C PHE A 282 20.88 2.26 -5.99
N MET A 283 21.24 0.99 -5.79
CA MET A 283 22.38 0.64 -4.95
C MET A 283 23.68 1.06 -5.64
N PHE A 284 24.68 1.53 -4.91
CA PHE A 284 26.00 1.84 -5.47
C PHE A 284 27.02 0.98 -4.73
N PHE A 285 28.14 0.68 -5.37
CA PHE A 285 29.30 0.09 -4.70
C PHE A 285 30.53 0.70 -5.33
N ARG A 286 31.42 1.24 -4.50
CA ARG A 286 32.78 1.61 -4.89
C ARG A 286 33.66 1.15 -3.75
N LEU A 287 34.53 0.17 -4.03
CA LEU A 287 35.67 -0.10 -3.18
C LEU A 287 36.47 1.19 -3.06
N LYS A 288 36.42 1.82 -1.88
CA LYS A 288 37.52 2.67 -1.46
C LYS A 288 38.56 1.70 -0.91
N PHE A 289 39.54 1.32 -1.73
CA PHE A 289 40.78 0.81 -1.17
C PHE A 289 41.27 1.86 -0.19
N CYS A 290 41.30 1.52 1.10
CA CYS A 290 41.92 2.37 2.10
C CYS A 290 43.42 2.31 1.79
N THR A 291 43.93 3.31 1.07
CA THR A 291 45.35 3.47 0.73
C THR A 291 46.25 3.67 1.95
N LYS A 292 45.73 3.54 3.18
CA LYS A 292 46.51 3.63 4.42
C LYS A 292 47.20 2.33 4.87
N ILE A 293 46.96 1.19 4.22
CA ILE A 293 47.64 -0.08 4.58
C ILE A 293 48.74 -0.48 3.59
N ILE A 294 48.89 0.23 2.46
CA ILE A 294 50.00 0.01 1.50
C ILE A 294 51.11 1.07 1.67
N GLN A 295 51.29 1.57 2.89
CA GLN A 295 52.44 2.41 3.27
C GLN A 295 53.19 1.90 4.51
N GLU A 296 52.79 0.75 5.08
CA GLU A 296 53.51 0.07 6.17
C GLU A 296 53.62 -1.45 5.93
N MET A 297 54.01 -1.83 4.70
CA MET A 297 54.67 -3.09 4.35
C MET A 297 55.79 -2.79 3.36
#